data_AF-A0A2V7DG78-F1
#
_entry.id   AF-A0A2V7DG78-F1
#
_cell.length_a   1.000
_cell.length_b   1.000
_cell.length_c   1.000
_cell.angle_alpha   90.00
_cell.angle_beta   90.00
_cell.angle_gamma   90.00
#
_symmetry.space_group_name_H-M   'P 1'
#
loop_
_entity.id
_entity.type
_entity.pdbx_description
1 polymer ?
#
loop_
_entity_poly.entity_id
_entity_poly.type
_entity_poly.pdbx_seq_one_letter_code
_entity_poly.pdbx_strand_id
1 'polypeptide(L)'
;MTRVVPRVLLLVAVLVLAVLDVAWGQSPEGMDRLGAEERAIVQRNLERWQKLAPDERQRVLENYRQWKSMSPQDRQSARDNFKRFRQMTPAERARIVQDFQRWNELPQARRQELQSAYERFQRLPPERQRRIQERLGHYEAMTPEQRERVNQNFARWQQMTPEQRQQLRERWQQLPPEERQRLRQQLRQQQRPAP
;
A
#
# COMPACT_ATOMS: atom_id res chain seq x y z
N MET A 1 -2.98 -18.44 1.90
CA MET A 1 -2.05 -17.42 2.39
C MET A 1 -1.84 -16.37 1.30
N THR A 2 -2.70 -15.36 1.23
CA THR A 2 -2.62 -14.28 0.24
C THR A 2 -1.65 -13.21 0.74
N ARG A 3 -0.38 -13.31 0.34
CA ARG A 3 0.59 -12.23 0.52
C ARG A 3 0.01 -10.99 -0.19
N VAL A 4 -0.27 -9.94 0.56
CA VAL A 4 -0.67 -8.65 0.00
C VAL A 4 0.59 -7.96 -0.49
N VAL A 5 1.23 -8.55 -1.50
CA VAL A 5 2.08 -7.74 -2.37
C VAL A 5 1.19 -6.56 -2.79
N PRO A 6 1.58 -5.29 -2.58
CA PRO A 6 0.75 -4.18 -2.99
C PRO A 6 0.37 -4.45 -4.44
N ARG A 7 -0.94 -4.58 -4.70
CA ARG A 7 -1.52 -5.01 -5.99
C ARG A 7 -1.13 -4.09 -7.16
N VAL A 8 -0.32 -3.06 -6.88
CA VAL A 8 0.40 -2.17 -7.80
C VAL A 8 1.56 -2.90 -8.52
N LEU A 9 2.15 -3.95 -7.92
CA LEU A 9 3.35 -4.65 -8.44
C LEU A 9 3.13 -5.67 -9.55
N LEU A 10 1.92 -5.75 -10.11
CA LEU A 10 1.66 -6.56 -11.30
C LEU A 10 1.67 -5.76 -12.60
N LEU A 11 1.94 -4.46 -12.53
CA LEU A 11 1.79 -3.55 -13.67
C LEU A 11 3.02 -3.45 -14.58
N VAL A 12 4.21 -3.83 -14.12
CA VAL A 12 5.37 -4.00 -15.01
C VAL A 12 5.35 -5.38 -15.68
N ALA A 13 4.77 -6.40 -15.04
CA ALA A 13 4.70 -7.74 -15.59
C ALA A 13 3.86 -7.82 -16.88
N VAL A 14 2.80 -7.02 -17.02
CA VAL A 14 1.92 -7.08 -18.20
C VAL A 14 2.57 -6.54 -19.48
N LEU A 15 3.46 -5.54 -19.39
CA LEU A 15 4.25 -5.09 -20.56
C LEU A 15 5.37 -6.06 -20.95
N VAL A 16 5.70 -6.99 -20.04
CA VAL A 16 6.69 -8.05 -20.25
C VAL A 16 6.03 -9.34 -20.79
N LEU A 17 4.71 -9.52 -20.69
CA LEU A 17 4.02 -10.73 -21.17
C LEU A 17 4.13 -10.98 -22.68
N ALA A 18 4.26 -9.93 -23.49
CA ALA A 18 4.53 -10.09 -24.93
C ALA A 18 6.02 -10.39 -25.25
N VAL A 19 6.92 -10.24 -24.27
CA VAL A 19 8.38 -10.38 -24.46
C VAL A 19 8.96 -11.62 -23.79
N LEU A 20 8.35 -12.14 -22.71
CA LEU A 20 8.91 -13.31 -22.00
C LEU A 20 8.56 -14.67 -22.61
N ASP A 21 7.57 -14.79 -23.48
CA ASP A 21 7.39 -16.04 -24.27
C ASP A 21 8.44 -16.13 -25.40
N VAL A 22 9.02 -15.01 -25.84
CA VAL A 22 10.11 -14.95 -26.84
C VAL A 22 11.46 -15.40 -26.26
N ALA A 23 11.67 -15.27 -24.95
CA ALA A 23 12.98 -15.49 -24.31
C ALA A 23 13.29 -16.96 -23.92
N TRP A 24 12.37 -17.90 -24.15
CA TRP A 24 12.50 -19.33 -23.76
C TRP A 24 12.47 -20.29 -24.96
N GLY A 25 12.85 -19.82 -26.14
CA GLY A 25 13.11 -20.69 -27.31
C GLY A 25 11.88 -21.30 -27.98
N GLN A 26 10.66 -20.94 -27.54
CA GLN A 26 9.46 -21.12 -28.34
C GLN A 26 9.27 -19.84 -29.16
N SER A 27 9.51 -19.89 -30.47
CA SER A 27 9.01 -18.85 -31.36
C SER A 27 7.50 -18.74 -31.11
N PRO A 28 6.96 -17.60 -30.67
CA PRO A 28 5.53 -17.49 -30.46
C PRO A 28 4.90 -17.58 -31.84
N GLU A 29 4.16 -18.66 -32.09
CA GLU A 29 3.21 -18.69 -33.19
C GLU A 29 2.39 -17.39 -33.14
N GLY A 30 2.59 -16.50 -34.12
CA GLY A 30 1.93 -15.19 -34.14
C GLY A 30 2.83 -13.95 -34.16
N MET A 31 4.17 -14.04 -34.03
CA MET A 31 5.05 -12.87 -34.27
C MET A 31 4.91 -12.30 -35.69
N ASP A 32 4.67 -13.17 -36.67
CA ASP A 32 4.40 -12.78 -38.06
C ASP A 32 3.10 -11.96 -38.20
N ARG A 33 2.18 -12.10 -37.23
CA ARG A 33 0.88 -11.41 -37.18
C ARG A 33 0.93 -10.07 -36.45
N LEU A 34 2.06 -9.71 -35.84
CA LEU A 34 2.21 -8.42 -35.16
C LEU A 34 2.28 -7.28 -36.17
N GLY A 35 1.47 -6.23 -35.95
CA GLY A 35 1.54 -4.98 -36.70
C GLY A 35 2.85 -4.22 -36.45
N ALA A 36 3.14 -3.22 -37.28
CA ALA A 36 4.39 -2.44 -37.17
C ALA A 36 4.56 -1.76 -35.80
N GLU A 37 3.48 -1.25 -35.21
CA GLU A 37 3.49 -0.63 -33.87
C GLU A 37 3.78 -1.66 -32.76
N GLU A 38 3.18 -2.84 -32.84
CA GLU A 38 3.38 -3.91 -31.86
C GLU A 38 4.82 -4.42 -31.89
N ARG A 39 5.39 -4.59 -33.10
CA ARG A 39 6.81 -4.95 -33.28
C ARG A 39 7.74 -3.91 -32.65
N ALA A 40 7.46 -2.62 -32.84
CA ALA A 40 8.26 -1.54 -32.23
C ALA A 40 8.20 -1.57 -30.69
N ILE A 41 7.04 -1.89 -30.10
CA ILE A 41 6.90 -2.05 -28.65
C ILE A 41 7.71 -3.25 -28.14
N VAL A 42 7.61 -4.39 -28.83
CA VAL A 42 8.37 -5.61 -28.49
C VAL A 42 9.88 -5.34 -28.56
N GLN A 43 10.35 -4.72 -29.64
CA GLN A 43 11.77 -4.39 -29.81
C GLN A 43 12.28 -3.48 -28.69
N ARG A 44 11.59 -2.37 -28.40
CA ARG A 44 11.98 -1.44 -27.33
C ARG A 44 12.04 -2.13 -25.96
N ASN A 45 11.09 -3.01 -25.68
CA ASN A 45 11.06 -3.74 -24.41
C ASN A 45 12.19 -4.78 -24.32
N LEU A 46 12.53 -5.44 -25.43
CA LEU A 46 13.68 -6.35 -25.51
C LEU A 46 15.00 -5.61 -25.29
N GLU A 47 15.19 -4.44 -25.92
CA GLU A 47 16.37 -3.60 -25.68
C GLU A 47 16.48 -3.17 -24.21
N ARG A 48 15.35 -2.83 -23.58
CA ARG A 48 15.32 -2.52 -22.14
C ARG A 48 15.71 -3.74 -21.31
N TRP A 49 15.17 -4.92 -21.61
CA TRP A 49 15.50 -6.18 -20.93
C TRP A 49 16.99 -6.51 -20.99
N GLN A 50 17.60 -6.34 -22.17
CA GLN A 50 19.03 -6.56 -22.37
C GLN A 50 19.89 -5.58 -21.56
N LYS A 51 19.38 -4.39 -21.23
CA LYS A 51 20.10 -3.38 -20.43
C LYS A 51 19.91 -3.53 -18.92
N LEU A 52 19.00 -4.39 -18.45
CA LEU A 52 18.76 -4.60 -17.02
C LEU A 52 19.96 -5.28 -16.34
N ALA A 53 20.25 -4.88 -15.10
CA ALA A 53 21.21 -5.57 -14.25
C ALA A 53 20.72 -6.99 -13.88
N PRO A 54 21.61 -7.93 -13.52
CA PRO A 54 21.22 -9.31 -13.23
C PRO A 54 20.14 -9.44 -12.15
N ASP A 55 20.19 -8.63 -11.10
CA ASP A 55 19.21 -8.66 -10.01
C ASP A 55 17.85 -8.09 -10.47
N GLU A 56 17.85 -7.05 -11.30
CA GLU A 56 16.64 -6.49 -11.90
C GLU A 56 15.96 -7.50 -12.83
N ARG A 57 16.73 -8.19 -13.67
CA ARG A 57 16.22 -9.29 -14.51
C ARG A 57 15.58 -10.37 -13.66
N GLN A 58 16.22 -10.77 -12.56
CA GLN A 58 15.68 -11.79 -11.66
C GLN A 58 14.34 -11.36 -11.05
N ARG A 59 14.20 -10.10 -10.63
CA ARG A 59 12.94 -9.57 -10.10
C ARG A 59 11.83 -9.61 -11.15
N VAL A 60 12.14 -9.24 -12.40
CA VAL A 60 11.17 -9.30 -13.50
C VAL A 60 10.74 -10.75 -13.78
N LEU A 61 11.66 -11.73 -13.75
CA LEU A 61 11.32 -13.15 -13.87
C LEU A 61 10.45 -13.64 -12.72
N GLU A 62 10.75 -13.23 -11.48
CA GLU A 62 9.95 -13.58 -10.31
C GLU A 62 8.52 -13.03 -10.42
N ASN A 63 8.38 -11.75 -10.81
CA ASN A 63 7.08 -11.14 -11.07
C ASN A 63 6.29 -11.88 -12.16
N TYR A 64 6.96 -12.32 -13.23
CA TYR A 64 6.33 -13.13 -14.28
C TYR A 64 5.89 -14.50 -13.79
N ARG A 65 6.73 -15.20 -12.99
CA ARG A 65 6.35 -16.48 -12.37
C ARG A 65 5.13 -16.30 -11.47
N GLN A 66 5.12 -15.24 -10.66
CA GLN A 66 3.97 -14.91 -9.82
C GLN A 66 2.72 -14.70 -10.67
N TRP A 67 2.78 -13.91 -11.74
CA TRP A 67 1.67 -13.70 -12.66
C TRP A 67 1.14 -15.00 -13.28
N LYS A 68 2.05 -15.88 -13.74
CA LYS A 68 1.68 -17.20 -14.28
C LYS A 68 1.01 -18.09 -13.23
N SER A 69 1.32 -17.93 -11.94
CA SER A 69 0.63 -18.66 -10.87
C SER A 69 -0.70 -18.03 -10.42
N MET A 70 -1.07 -16.85 -10.90
CA MET A 70 -2.32 -16.19 -10.49
C MET A 70 -3.56 -16.87 -11.07
N SER A 71 -4.66 -16.84 -10.30
CA SER A 71 -5.98 -17.26 -10.78
C SER A 71 -6.48 -16.36 -11.91
N PRO A 72 -7.39 -16.85 -12.79
CA PRO A 72 -8.02 -16.01 -13.81
C PRO A 72 -8.68 -14.75 -13.23
N GLN A 73 -9.32 -14.86 -12.07
CA GLN A 73 -9.97 -13.74 -11.38
C GLN A 73 -8.96 -12.68 -10.90
N ASP A 74 -7.82 -13.10 -10.35
CA ASP A 74 -6.79 -12.17 -9.92
C ASP A 74 -6.14 -11.45 -11.12
N ARG A 75 -5.91 -12.18 -12.22
CA ARG A 75 -5.42 -11.57 -13.47
C ARG A 75 -6.42 -10.56 -14.04
N GLN A 76 -7.72 -10.87 -13.99
CA GLN A 76 -8.77 -9.94 -14.42
C GLN A 76 -8.77 -8.67 -13.54
N SER A 77 -8.70 -8.84 -12.21
CA SER A 77 -8.61 -7.72 -11.27
C SER A 77 -7.41 -6.82 -11.55
N ALA A 78 -6.25 -7.41 -11.88
CA ALA A 78 -5.06 -6.65 -12.24
C ALA A 78 -5.25 -5.87 -13.56
N ARG A 79 -5.90 -6.46 -14.57
CA ARG A 79 -6.26 -5.77 -15.82
C ARG A 79 -7.20 -4.60 -15.58
N ASP A 80 -8.19 -4.75 -14.73
CA ASP A 80 -9.15 -3.68 -14.44
C ASP A 80 -8.52 -2.54 -13.63
N ASN A 81 -7.63 -2.87 -12.68
CA ASN A 81 -6.82 -1.87 -11.98
C ASN A 81 -5.93 -1.09 -12.96
N PHE A 82 -5.34 -1.75 -13.96
CA PHE A 82 -4.54 -1.07 -14.99
C PHE A 82 -5.38 -0.11 -15.82
N LYS A 83 -6.59 -0.52 -16.24
CA LYS A 83 -7.51 0.36 -16.98
C LYS A 83 -7.83 1.62 -16.18
N ARG A 84 -8.15 1.47 -14.88
CA ARG A 84 -8.38 2.60 -13.98
C ARG A 84 -7.16 3.50 -13.86
N PHE A 85 -5.98 2.92 -13.67
CA PHE A 85 -4.73 3.69 -13.59
C PHE A 85 -4.46 4.50 -14.86
N ARG A 86 -4.71 3.94 -16.06
CA ARG A 86 -4.53 4.68 -17.32
C ARG A 86 -5.48 5.87 -17.46
N GLN A 87 -6.67 5.77 -16.88
CA GLN A 87 -7.71 6.80 -16.90
C GLN A 87 -7.47 7.91 -15.85
N MET A 88 -6.56 7.71 -14.89
CA MET A 88 -6.19 8.73 -13.91
C MET A 88 -5.47 9.91 -14.56
N THR A 89 -5.58 11.07 -13.91
CA THR A 89 -4.86 12.28 -14.29
C THR A 89 -3.34 12.09 -14.17
N PRO A 90 -2.53 12.89 -14.89
CA PRO A 90 -1.07 12.84 -14.74
C PRO A 90 -0.60 12.99 -13.28
N ALA A 91 -1.24 13.86 -12.50
CA ALA A 91 -0.88 14.09 -11.10
C ALA A 91 -1.16 12.88 -10.21
N GLU A 92 -2.33 12.25 -10.35
CA GLU A 92 -2.68 11.03 -9.60
C GLU A 92 -1.75 9.86 -9.95
N ARG A 93 -1.44 9.68 -11.24
CA ARG A 93 -0.48 8.66 -11.66
C ARG A 93 0.91 8.91 -11.09
N ALA A 94 1.38 10.16 -11.11
CA ALA A 94 2.67 10.53 -10.54
C ALA A 94 2.73 10.22 -9.04
N ARG A 95 1.66 10.50 -8.29
CA ARG A 95 1.56 10.17 -6.87
C ARG A 95 1.65 8.67 -6.62
N ILE A 96 0.90 7.85 -7.36
CA ILE A 96 0.97 6.38 -7.22
C ILE A 96 2.38 5.85 -7.52
N VAL A 97 3.04 6.40 -8.55
CA VAL A 97 4.41 6.02 -8.90
C VAL A 97 5.38 6.40 -7.76
N GLN A 98 5.26 7.58 -7.18
CA GLN A 98 6.08 8.02 -6.05
C GLN A 98 5.83 7.15 -4.80
N ASP A 99 4.57 6.87 -4.48
CA ASP A 99 4.19 5.98 -3.36
C ASP A 99 4.84 4.60 -3.53
N PHE A 100 4.83 4.10 -4.75
CA PHE A 100 5.43 2.82 -5.08
C PHE A 100 6.96 2.83 -4.99
N GLN A 101 7.63 3.91 -5.43
CA GLN A 101 9.07 4.08 -5.26
C GLN A 101 9.45 4.06 -3.78
N ARG A 102 8.76 4.87 -2.95
CA ARG A 102 8.96 4.90 -1.50
C ARG A 102 8.78 3.53 -0.86
N TRP A 103 7.78 2.76 -1.31
CA TRP A 103 7.58 1.39 -0.84
C TRP A 103 8.77 0.47 -1.18
N ASN A 104 9.33 0.57 -2.39
CA ASN A 104 10.46 -0.27 -2.79
C ASN A 104 11.77 0.05 -2.05
N GLU A 105 11.92 1.31 -1.64
CA GLU A 105 13.05 1.78 -0.83
C GLU A 105 12.95 1.32 0.63
N LEU A 106 11.78 0.86 1.09
CA LEU A 106 11.63 0.37 2.45
C LEU A 106 12.50 -0.88 2.70
N PRO A 107 13.26 -0.90 3.81
CA PRO A 107 13.96 -2.10 4.26
C PRO A 107 13.01 -3.30 4.34
N GLN A 108 13.50 -4.50 4.04
CA GLN A 108 12.68 -5.71 3.99
C GLN A 108 11.90 -5.94 5.29
N ALA A 109 12.53 -5.74 6.45
CA ALA A 109 11.89 -5.86 7.76
C ALA A 109 10.70 -4.90 7.91
N ARG A 110 10.83 -3.64 7.45
CA ARG A 110 9.73 -2.66 7.48
C ARG A 110 8.60 -3.05 6.53
N ARG A 111 8.91 -3.55 5.33
CA ARG A 111 7.88 -4.07 4.42
C ARG A 111 7.11 -5.24 5.03
N GLN A 112 7.80 -6.17 5.70
CA GLN A 112 7.18 -7.31 6.38
C GLN A 112 6.30 -6.88 7.55
N GLU A 113 6.74 -5.89 8.34
CA GLU A 113 5.96 -5.31 9.44
C GLU A 113 4.65 -4.70 8.93
N LEU A 114 4.74 -3.84 7.91
CA LEU A 114 3.58 -3.19 7.28
C LEU A 114 2.63 -4.21 6.65
N GLN A 115 3.19 -5.22 5.98
CA GLN A 115 2.42 -6.32 5.41
C GLN A 115 1.62 -7.06 6.50
N SER A 116 2.28 -7.40 7.60
CA SER A 116 1.66 -8.08 8.73
C SER A 116 0.60 -7.21 9.40
N ALA A 117 0.83 -5.90 9.52
CA ALA A 117 -0.15 -4.95 10.04
C ALA A 117 -1.39 -4.87 9.16
N TYR A 118 -1.21 -4.83 7.84
CA TYR A 118 -2.32 -4.83 6.89
C TYR A 118 -3.13 -6.14 6.96
N GLU A 119 -2.46 -7.29 7.05
CA GLU A 119 -3.16 -8.57 7.22
C GLU A 119 -3.96 -8.63 8.53
N ARG A 120 -3.41 -8.12 9.63
CA ARG A 120 -4.16 -8.00 10.89
C ARG A 120 -5.38 -7.10 10.72
N PHE A 121 -5.23 -5.97 10.02
CA PHE A 121 -6.34 -5.06 9.73
C PHE A 121 -7.45 -5.73 8.91
N GLN A 122 -7.10 -6.47 7.85
CA GLN A 122 -8.06 -7.18 6.99
C GLN A 122 -8.84 -8.27 7.74
N ARG A 123 -8.26 -8.87 8.79
CA ARG A 123 -8.92 -9.87 9.64
C ARG A 123 -9.85 -9.26 10.69
N LEU A 124 -9.82 -7.94 10.89
CA LEU A 124 -10.73 -7.28 11.84
C LEU A 124 -12.18 -7.33 11.33
N PRO A 125 -13.18 -7.39 12.24
CA PRO A 125 -14.58 -7.19 11.87
C PRO A 125 -14.79 -5.88 11.10
N PRO A 126 -15.73 -5.81 10.15
CA PRO A 126 -15.96 -4.61 9.32
C PRO A 126 -16.15 -3.32 10.12
N GLU A 127 -16.83 -3.38 11.27
CA GLU A 127 -17.08 -2.24 12.15
C GLU A 127 -15.80 -1.76 12.84
N ARG A 128 -14.85 -2.66 13.08
CA ARG A 128 -13.51 -2.29 13.59
C ARG A 128 -12.67 -1.65 12.49
N GLN A 129 -12.74 -2.18 11.26
CA GLN A 129 -12.06 -1.57 10.11
C GLN A 129 -12.57 -0.14 9.86
N ARG A 130 -13.89 0.06 9.83
CA ARG A 130 -14.51 1.38 9.66
C ARG A 130 -14.06 2.38 10.71
N ARG A 131 -14.07 1.99 11.99
CA ARG A 131 -13.62 2.87 13.09
C ARG A 131 -12.14 3.26 12.97
N ILE A 132 -11.29 2.38 12.46
CA ILE A 132 -9.87 2.71 12.22
C ILE A 132 -9.76 3.70 11.05
N GLN A 133 -10.49 3.47 9.96
CA GLN A 133 -10.52 4.37 8.80
C GLN A 133 -11.05 5.76 9.17
N GLU A 134 -12.12 5.84 9.96
CA GLU A 134 -12.66 7.11 10.47
C GLU A 134 -11.64 7.88 11.31
N ARG A 135 -10.92 7.19 12.20
CA ARG A 135 -9.86 7.80 13.01
C ARG A 135 -8.69 8.28 12.17
N LEU A 136 -8.32 7.52 11.14
CA LEU A 136 -7.27 7.91 10.21
C LEU A 136 -7.68 9.17 9.42
N GLY A 137 -8.89 9.19 8.85
CA GLY A 137 -9.40 10.37 8.14
C GLY A 137 -9.48 11.60 9.05
N HIS A 138 -9.86 11.43 10.31
CA HIS A 138 -9.83 12.51 11.29
C HIS A 138 -8.42 13.03 11.55
N TYR A 139 -7.45 12.14 11.73
CA TYR A 139 -6.03 12.51 11.91
C TYR A 139 -5.46 13.20 10.67
N GLU A 140 -5.82 12.75 9.46
CA GLU A 140 -5.46 13.38 8.20
C GLU A 140 -6.07 14.78 8.03
N ALA A 141 -7.22 15.05 8.65
CA ALA A 141 -7.84 16.38 8.65
C ALA A 141 -7.30 17.32 9.75
N MET A 142 -6.48 16.82 10.69
CA MET A 142 -5.87 17.66 11.74
C MET A 142 -4.78 18.58 11.19
N THR A 143 -4.62 19.75 11.84
CA THR A 143 -3.49 20.66 11.59
C THR A 143 -2.16 20.04 12.04
N PRO A 144 -1.01 20.53 11.55
CA PRO A 144 0.31 20.06 12.02
C PRO A 144 0.47 20.10 13.54
N GLU A 145 -0.01 21.17 14.20
CA GLU A 145 0.08 21.35 15.65
C GLU A 145 -0.81 20.36 16.41
N GLN A 146 -2.01 20.09 15.89
CA GLN A 146 -2.91 19.08 16.47
C GLN A 146 -2.30 17.68 16.36
N ARG A 147 -1.74 17.33 15.20
CA ARG A 147 -1.04 16.05 15.00
C ARG A 147 0.15 15.92 15.92
N GLU A 148 0.94 16.99 16.09
CA GLU A 148 2.09 16.99 16.98
C GLU A 148 1.68 16.70 18.43
N ARG A 149 0.60 17.33 18.93
CA ARG A 149 0.05 17.02 20.26
C ARG A 149 -0.37 15.56 20.39
N VAL A 150 -1.04 15.00 19.37
CA VAL A 150 -1.43 13.59 19.36
C VAL A 150 -0.20 12.68 19.41
N ASN A 151 0.82 12.97 18.61
CA ASN A 151 2.07 12.21 18.55
C ASN A 151 2.83 12.27 19.88
N GLN A 152 2.93 13.43 20.52
CA GLN A 152 3.54 13.58 21.84
C GLN A 152 2.79 12.80 22.92
N ASN A 153 1.45 12.86 22.90
CA ASN A 153 0.62 12.07 23.80
C ASN A 153 0.86 10.56 23.62
N PHE A 154 0.93 10.11 22.37
CA PHE A 154 1.19 8.72 22.03
C PHE A 154 2.60 8.28 22.46
N ALA A 155 3.63 9.09 22.21
CA ALA A 155 4.99 8.82 22.63
C ALA A 155 5.11 8.68 24.15
N ARG A 156 4.48 9.60 24.91
CA ARG A 156 4.39 9.48 26.38
C ARG A 156 3.72 8.18 26.81
N TRP A 157 2.59 7.84 26.18
CA TRP A 157 1.87 6.59 26.48
C TRP A 157 2.72 5.34 26.21
N GLN A 158 3.48 5.32 25.11
CA GLN A 158 4.36 4.21 24.77
C GLN A 158 5.47 4.00 25.80
N GLN A 159 5.97 5.07 26.41
CA GLN A 159 7.01 5.04 27.44
C GLN A 159 6.47 4.65 28.83
N MET A 160 5.15 4.69 29.06
CA MET A 160 4.57 4.33 30.35
C MET A 160 4.67 2.82 30.64
N THR A 161 5.03 2.49 31.89
CA THR A 161 4.97 1.11 32.39
C THR A 161 3.53 0.61 32.52
N PRO A 162 3.29 -0.72 32.58
CA PRO A 162 1.96 -1.26 32.84
C PRO A 162 1.28 -0.67 34.10
N GLU A 163 2.05 -0.45 35.16
CA GLU A 163 1.59 0.12 36.44
C GLU A 163 1.18 1.58 36.28
N GLN A 164 1.99 2.39 35.58
CA GLN A 164 1.64 3.79 35.29
C GLN A 164 0.35 3.89 34.46
N ARG A 165 0.19 3.01 33.46
CA ARG A 165 -1.04 2.93 32.66
C ARG A 165 -2.24 2.48 33.49
N GLN A 166 -2.04 1.65 34.51
CA GLN A 166 -3.08 1.20 35.42
C GLN A 166 -3.51 2.32 36.36
N GLN A 167 -2.54 3.02 36.97
CA GLN A 167 -2.81 4.19 37.81
C GLN A 167 -3.57 5.28 37.04
N LEU A 168 -3.22 5.54 35.77
CA LEU A 168 -3.95 6.50 34.95
C LEU A 168 -5.40 6.07 34.71
N ARG A 169 -5.63 4.77 34.49
CA ARG A 169 -6.98 4.20 34.33
C ARG A 169 -7.80 4.31 35.62
N GLU A 170 -7.19 4.02 36.77
CA GLU A 170 -7.84 4.12 38.08
C GLU A 170 -8.19 5.58 38.41
N ARG A 171 -7.26 6.52 38.23
CA ARG A 171 -7.52 7.96 38.35
C ARG A 171 -8.68 8.39 37.46
N TRP A 172 -8.69 7.94 36.21
CA TRP A 172 -9.78 8.24 35.29
C TRP A 172 -11.12 7.65 35.76
N GLN A 173 -11.15 6.46 36.36
CA GLN A 173 -12.37 5.85 36.89
C GLN A 173 -12.90 6.56 38.15
N GLN A 174 -12.01 7.11 38.98
CA GLN A 174 -12.35 7.84 40.19
C GLN A 174 -12.86 9.27 39.94
N LEU A 175 -12.62 9.83 38.74
CA LEU A 175 -13.14 11.15 38.38
C LEU A 175 -14.69 11.17 38.38
N PRO A 176 -15.33 12.21 38.97
CA PRO A 176 -16.76 12.42 38.88
C PRO A 176 -17.27 12.34 37.43
N PRO A 177 -18.46 11.76 37.17
CA PRO A 177 -19.03 11.63 35.82
C PRO A 177 -19.01 12.93 35.00
N GLU A 178 -19.30 14.05 35.65
CA GLU A 178 -19.39 15.40 35.09
C GLU A 178 -18.01 15.88 34.63
N GLU A 179 -16.98 15.62 35.44
CA GLU A 179 -15.60 15.98 35.12
C GLU A 179 -15.06 15.14 33.96
N ARG A 180 -15.35 13.83 33.95
CA ARG A 180 -15.05 12.96 32.80
C ARG A 180 -15.72 13.45 31.52
N GLN A 181 -16.97 13.89 31.61
CA GLN A 181 -17.70 14.42 30.46
C GLN A 181 -17.07 15.71 29.95
N ARG A 182 -16.70 16.64 30.85
CA ARG A 182 -15.98 17.88 30.48
C ARG A 182 -14.67 17.58 29.77
N LEU A 183 -13.84 16.69 30.32
CA LEU A 183 -12.55 16.31 29.71
C LEU A 183 -12.74 15.66 28.33
N ARG A 184 -13.73 14.77 28.18
CA ARG A 184 -14.06 14.17 26.86
C ARG A 184 -14.46 15.22 25.84
N GLN A 185 -15.30 16.19 26.23
CA GLN A 185 -15.71 17.27 25.34
C GLN A 185 -14.52 18.15 24.94
N GLN A 186 -13.64 18.49 25.89
CA GLN A 186 -12.45 19.27 25.62
C GLN A 186 -11.50 18.55 24.64
N LEU A 187 -11.23 17.25 24.87
CA LEU A 187 -10.40 16.45 23.97
C LEU A 187 -11.00 16.36 22.57
N ARG A 188 -12.33 16.20 22.46
CA ARG A 188 -13.04 16.18 21.17
C ARG A 188 -12.94 17.52 20.46
N GLN A 189 -13.02 18.65 21.17
CA GLN A 189 -12.84 19.97 20.58
C GLN A 189 -11.42 20.20 20.10
N GLN A 190 -10.41 19.78 20.88
CA GLN A 190 -9.00 19.89 20.50
C GLN A 190 -8.64 19.08 19.25
N GLN A 191 -9.27 17.91 19.10
CA GLN A 191 -9.04 17.01 17.96
C GLN A 191 -9.90 17.37 16.74
N ARG A 192 -10.91 18.23 16.88
CA ARG A 192 -11.80 18.62 15.78
C ARG A 192 -10.95 19.24 14.65
N PRO A 193 -11.08 18.74 13.40
CA PRO A 193 -10.36 19.33 12.28
C PRO A 193 -10.80 20.78 12.11
N ALA A 194 -9.90 21.60 11.59
CA ALA A 194 -10.23 22.98 11.22
C ALA A 194 -11.38 22.98 10.20
N PRO A 195 -12.29 23.97 10.26
CA PRO A 195 -13.38 24.10 9.29
C PRO A 195 -12.86 24.31 7.86
#